data_AF-A0AAW8L943-F1
#
_entry.id   AF-A0AAW8L943-F1
#
_cell.length_a   1.000
_cell.length_b   1.000
_cell.length_c   1.000
_cell.angle_alpha   90.00
_cell.angle_beta   90.00
_cell.angle_gamma   90.00
#
_symmetry.space_group_name_H-M   'P 1'
#
loop_
_entity.id
_entity.type
_entity.pdbx_description
1 polymer ?
#
loop_
_entity_poly.entity_id
_entity_poly.type
_entity_poly.pdbx_seq_one_letter_code
_entity_poly.pdbx_strand_id
1 'polypeptide(L)'
;TEGNMFGCYLARELFPDSTLYYSKDTHYSVGKIAKLLQMKSCVVESLDNGEIDYDDLIHKIKTNKESHPIIFANIGTTMTGAIDDIEIIQERLAQIGIMRRDYYIHADAALSGMILPFVDHPQAFSFAHGIDSIC
;
A
#
# COMPACT_ATOMS: atom_id res chain seq x y z
N THR A 1 8.63 11.03 -2.59
CA THR A 1 8.82 10.59 -3.99
C THR A 1 9.98 9.64 -4.18
N GLU A 2 11.23 10.03 -3.90
CA GLU A 2 12.37 9.10 -4.06
C GLU A 2 12.28 7.90 -3.11
N GLY A 3 11.89 8.12 -1.85
CA GLY A 3 11.59 7.05 -0.90
C GLY A 3 10.53 6.06 -1.42
N ASN A 4 9.37 6.56 -1.87
CA ASN A 4 8.35 5.75 -2.54
C ASN A 4 8.90 4.97 -3.75
N MET A 5 9.74 5.60 -4.58
CA MET A 5 10.32 4.93 -5.74
C MET A 5 11.23 3.78 -5.31
N PHE A 6 12.05 4.00 -4.28
CA PHE A 6 12.95 2.97 -3.76
C PHE A 6 12.17 1.83 -3.08
N GLY A 7 11.11 2.13 -2.34
CA GLY A 7 10.21 1.13 -1.76
C GLY A 7 9.55 0.25 -2.83
N CYS A 8 9.00 0.85 -3.89
CA CYS A 8 8.44 0.10 -5.02
C CYS A 8 9.52 -0.70 -5.78
N TYR A 9 10.73 -0.16 -5.92
CA TYR A 9 11.85 -0.87 -6.53
C TYR A 9 12.21 -2.13 -5.73
N LEU A 10 12.36 -2.03 -4.41
CA LEU A 10 12.62 -3.19 -3.55
C LEU A 10 11.51 -4.24 -3.65
N ALA A 11 10.24 -3.80 -3.62
CA ALA A 11 9.10 -4.70 -3.77
C ALA A 11 9.15 -5.47 -5.10
N ARG A 12 9.52 -4.78 -6.19
CA ARG A 12 9.70 -5.40 -7.52
C ARG A 12 10.87 -6.37 -7.54
N GLU A 13 12.00 -6.07 -6.90
CA GLU A 13 13.13 -7.00 -6.87
C GLU A 13 12.79 -8.29 -6.10
N LEU A 14 11.94 -8.21 -5.08
CA LEU A 14 11.42 -9.38 -4.36
C LEU A 14 10.35 -10.13 -5.16
N PHE A 15 9.49 -9.40 -5.88
CA PHE A 15 8.39 -9.95 -6.67
C PHE A 15 8.34 -9.34 -8.10
N PRO A 16 9.18 -9.84 -9.03
CA PRO A 16 9.42 -9.17 -10.33
C PRO A 16 8.21 -9.06 -11.25
N ASP A 17 7.32 -10.05 -11.21
CA ASP A 17 6.16 -10.15 -12.11
C ASP A 17 4.86 -9.64 -11.49
N SER A 18 4.93 -9.09 -10.28
CA SER A 18 3.79 -8.71 -9.47
C SER A 18 3.16 -7.39 -9.84
N THR A 19 1.89 -7.27 -9.44
CA THR A 19 1.08 -6.07 -9.62
C THR A 19 1.15 -5.18 -8.37
N LEU A 20 1.43 -3.89 -8.59
CA LEU A 20 1.32 -2.83 -7.61
C LEU A 20 -0.13 -2.35 -7.50
N TYR A 21 -0.72 -2.46 -6.32
CA TYR A 21 -2.06 -1.96 -5.98
C TYR A 21 -1.92 -0.69 -5.16
N TYR A 22 -2.60 0.38 -5.59
CA TYR A 22 -2.59 1.67 -4.91
C TYR A 22 -3.95 2.36 -5.06
N SER A 23 -4.33 3.16 -4.07
CA SER A 23 -5.60 3.91 -4.08
C SER A 23 -5.60 4.98 -5.18
N LYS A 24 -6.78 5.31 -5.72
CA LYS A 24 -6.96 6.46 -6.62
C LYS A 24 -6.58 7.80 -5.96
N ASP A 25 -6.59 7.86 -4.63
CA ASP A 25 -6.21 9.03 -3.83
C ASP A 25 -4.72 9.02 -3.42
N THR A 26 -3.98 7.98 -3.79
CA THR A 26 -2.53 7.93 -3.59
C THR A 26 -1.84 9.05 -4.37
N HIS A 27 -0.74 9.57 -3.81
CA HIS A 27 0.03 10.65 -4.41
C HIS A 27 0.38 10.36 -5.88
N TYR A 28 0.15 11.33 -6.77
CA TYR A 28 0.25 11.18 -8.23
C TYR A 28 1.61 10.64 -8.72
N SER A 29 2.67 10.72 -7.91
CA SER A 29 3.98 10.17 -8.25
C SER A 29 3.96 8.65 -8.40
N VAL A 30 3.05 7.92 -7.74
CA VAL A 30 3.06 6.45 -7.73
C VAL A 30 2.78 5.87 -9.12
N GLY A 31 1.84 6.45 -9.88
CA GLY A 31 1.63 6.05 -11.27
C GLY A 31 2.86 6.32 -12.16
N LYS A 32 3.63 7.39 -11.89
CA LYS A 32 4.90 7.66 -12.59
C LYS A 32 5.98 6.63 -12.21
N ILE A 33 6.07 6.29 -10.92
CA ILE A 33 7.00 5.29 -10.39
C ILE A 33 6.72 3.93 -11.02
N ALA A 34 5.47 3.47 -11.03
CA ALA A 34 5.08 2.19 -11.64
C ALA A 34 5.50 2.13 -13.13
N LYS A 35 5.27 3.22 -13.87
CA LYS A 35 5.70 3.33 -15.28
C LYS A 35 7.22 3.30 -15.45
N LEU A 36 7.96 4.06 -14.62
CA LEU A 36 9.43 4.12 -14.68
C LEU A 36 10.07 2.77 -14.33
N LEU A 37 9.50 2.06 -13.35
CA LEU A 37 9.96 0.74 -12.92
C LEU A 37 9.39 -0.40 -13.76
N GLN A 38 8.59 -0.11 -14.79
CA GLN A 38 7.91 -1.11 -15.65
C GLN A 38 7.11 -2.15 -14.87
N MET A 39 6.49 -1.72 -13.76
CA MET A 39 5.65 -2.60 -12.94
C MET A 39 4.24 -2.68 -13.53
N LYS A 40 3.61 -3.86 -13.42
CA LYS A 40 2.15 -3.94 -13.56
C LYS A 40 1.53 -3.14 -12.42
N SER A 41 0.45 -2.44 -12.69
CA SER A 41 -0.23 -1.68 -11.64
C SER A 41 -1.74 -1.69 -11.80
N CYS A 42 -2.44 -1.64 -10.66
CA CYS A 42 -3.89 -1.62 -10.59
C CYS A 42 -4.31 -0.51 -9.62
N VAL A 43 -5.08 0.45 -10.12
CA VAL A 43 -5.68 1.49 -9.27
C VAL A 43 -6.85 0.89 -8.53
N VAL A 44 -6.95 1.13 -7.22
CA VAL A 44 -8.03 0.71 -6.32
C VAL A 44 -8.89 1.93 -5.99
N GLU A 45 -10.20 1.72 -5.81
CA GLU A 45 -11.08 2.79 -5.34
C GLU A 45 -10.73 3.23 -3.91
N SER A 46 -11.32 4.34 -3.47
CA SER A 46 -11.22 4.83 -2.11
C SER A 46 -12.61 5.01 -1.52
N LEU A 47 -12.69 4.86 -0.20
CA LEU A 47 -13.87 5.13 0.60
C LEU A 47 -14.09 6.65 0.74
N ASP A 48 -15.28 7.05 1.18
CA ASP A 48 -15.62 8.48 1.36
C ASP A 48 -14.72 9.19 2.38
N ASN A 49 -14.09 8.45 3.31
CA ASN A 49 -13.12 8.98 4.26
C ASN A 49 -11.71 9.13 3.68
N GLY A 50 -11.45 8.63 2.46
CA GLY A 50 -10.18 8.69 1.75
C GLY A 50 -9.25 7.50 1.98
N GLU A 51 -9.64 6.50 2.79
CA GLU A 51 -8.93 5.23 2.87
C GLU A 51 -9.11 4.42 1.57
N ILE A 52 -8.18 3.52 1.29
CA ILE A 52 -8.32 2.55 0.22
C ILE A 52 -9.58 1.69 0.45
N ASP A 53 -10.33 1.43 -0.62
CA ASP A 53 -11.45 0.50 -0.56
C ASP A 53 -10.92 -0.94 -0.47
N TYR A 54 -11.00 -1.51 0.73
CA TYR A 54 -10.54 -2.87 1.03
C TYR A 54 -11.32 -3.95 0.26
N ASP A 55 -12.59 -3.73 -0.06
CA ASP A 55 -13.40 -4.69 -0.81
C ASP A 55 -12.98 -4.70 -2.28
N ASP A 56 -12.81 -3.51 -2.86
CA ASP A 56 -12.34 -3.34 -4.24
C ASP A 56 -10.88 -3.82 -4.39
N LEU A 57 -10.01 -3.57 -3.41
CA LEU A 57 -8.64 -4.09 -3.37
C LEU A 57 -8.62 -5.61 -3.56
N ILE A 58 -9.39 -6.31 -2.72
CA ILE A 58 -9.46 -7.77 -2.74
C ILE A 58 -10.12 -8.28 -4.01
N HIS A 59 -11.17 -7.61 -4.49
CA HIS A 59 -11.81 -7.95 -5.75
C HIS A 59 -10.82 -7.89 -6.93
N LYS A 60 -10.01 -6.82 -7.00
CA LYS A 60 -8.99 -6.62 -8.04
C LYS A 60 -7.87 -7.66 -7.95
N ILE A 61 -7.37 -7.95 -6.74
CA ILE A 61 -6.36 -9.01 -6.51
C ILE A 61 -6.86 -10.36 -7.02
N LYS A 62 -8.08 -10.76 -6.66
CA LYS A 62 -8.70 -12.02 -7.12
C LYS A 62 -8.88 -12.05 -8.63
N THR A 63 -9.36 -10.95 -9.21
CA THR A 63 -9.63 -10.83 -10.66
C THR A 63 -8.34 -10.94 -11.47
N ASN A 64 -7.27 -10.30 -10.99
CA ASN A 64 -5.95 -10.37 -11.60
C ASN A 64 -5.25 -11.72 -11.35
N LYS A 65 -5.82 -12.59 -10.49
CA LYS A 65 -5.22 -13.85 -10.03
C LYS A 65 -3.81 -13.63 -9.46
N GLU A 66 -3.63 -12.50 -8.78
CA GLU A 66 -2.34 -12.12 -8.25
C GLU A 66 -2.01 -13.00 -7.04
N SER A 67 -0.86 -13.66 -7.10
CA SER A 67 -0.36 -14.50 -6.00
C SER A 67 0.58 -13.72 -5.10
N HIS A 68 1.18 -12.65 -5.63
CA HIS A 68 2.18 -11.85 -4.94
C HIS A 68 1.89 -10.35 -4.98
N PRO A 69 0.77 -9.87 -4.39
CA PRO A 69 0.39 -8.47 -4.52
C PRO A 69 1.39 -7.54 -3.80
N ILE A 70 1.74 -6.43 -4.45
CA ILE A 70 2.47 -5.34 -3.83
C ILE A 70 1.45 -4.27 -3.47
N ILE A 71 1.28 -3.97 -2.19
CA ILE A 71 0.32 -2.98 -1.69
C ILE A 71 1.05 -1.68 -1.37
N PHE A 72 0.53 -0.57 -1.89
CA PHE A 72 0.93 0.78 -1.53
C PHE A 72 -0.12 1.38 -0.59
N ALA A 73 0.18 1.39 0.71
CA ALA A 73 -0.67 1.94 1.75
C ALA A 73 -0.30 3.41 2.01
N ASN A 74 -1.31 4.27 2.12
CA ASN A 74 -1.14 5.68 2.48
C ASN A 74 -1.26 5.83 4.00
N ILE A 75 -0.23 6.38 4.65
CA ILE A 75 -0.24 6.73 6.07
C ILE A 75 -0.42 8.25 6.17
N GLY A 76 -1.62 8.69 5.81
CA GLY A 76 -1.99 10.09 5.66
C GLY A 76 -1.96 10.52 4.20
N THR A 77 -3.08 10.37 3.51
CA THR A 77 -3.27 10.92 2.17
C THR A 77 -3.10 12.44 2.18
N THR A 78 -2.60 13.01 1.08
CA THR A 78 -2.30 14.45 1.01
C THR A 78 -3.56 15.32 1.12
N MET A 79 -4.73 14.81 0.70
CA MET A 79 -5.97 15.58 0.62
C MET A 79 -6.84 15.46 1.87
N THR A 80 -7.01 14.25 2.42
CA THR A 80 -7.91 14.01 3.56
C THR A 80 -7.17 13.68 4.85
N GLY A 81 -5.87 13.34 4.78
CA GLY A 81 -5.13 12.82 5.92
C GLY A 81 -5.53 11.40 6.31
N ALA A 82 -6.25 10.69 5.43
CA ALA A 82 -6.69 9.32 5.67
C ALA A 82 -5.50 8.37 5.78
N ILE A 83 -5.60 7.39 6.67
CA ILE A 83 -4.58 6.40 6.92
C ILE A 83 -5.21 5.04 6.63
N ASP A 84 -4.62 4.32 5.69
CA ASP A 84 -5.05 2.97 5.33
C ASP A 84 -4.74 2.00 6.48
N ASP A 85 -5.72 1.17 6.82
CA ASP A 85 -5.62 0.21 7.91
C ASP A 85 -4.85 -1.05 7.46
N ILE A 86 -3.62 -1.12 7.95
CA ILE A 86 -2.69 -2.21 7.67
C ILE A 86 -3.18 -3.55 8.24
N GLU A 87 -3.90 -3.56 9.37
CA GLU A 87 -4.43 -4.79 9.96
C GLU A 87 -5.55 -5.33 9.06
N ILE A 88 -6.48 -4.47 8.63
CA ILE A 88 -7.55 -4.86 7.71
C ILE A 88 -6.94 -5.40 6.40
N ILE A 89 -5.96 -4.72 5.80
CA ILE A 89 -5.31 -5.23 4.57
C ILE A 89 -4.78 -6.64 4.77
N GLN A 90 -4.04 -6.89 5.85
CA GLN A 90 -3.45 -8.20 6.12
C GLN A 90 -4.50 -9.28 6.40
N GLU A 91 -5.52 -8.97 7.19
CA GLU A 91 -6.64 -9.87 7.46
C GLU A 91 -7.35 -10.28 6.16
N ARG A 92 -7.63 -9.30 5.30
CA ARG A 92 -8.34 -9.52 4.04
C ARG A 92 -7.51 -10.32 3.04
N LEU A 93 -6.20 -10.13 3.00
CA LEU A 93 -5.27 -10.96 2.22
C LEU A 93 -5.22 -12.41 2.73
N ALA A 94 -5.17 -12.59 4.06
CA ALA A 94 -5.19 -13.90 4.68
C ALA A 94 -6.50 -14.67 4.39
N GLN A 95 -7.65 -13.99 4.44
CA GLN A 95 -8.96 -14.57 4.11
C GLN A 95 -9.07 -15.12 2.69
N ILE A 96 -8.26 -14.60 1.76
CA ILE A 96 -8.24 -15.05 0.37
C ILE A 96 -7.09 -16.03 0.09
N GLY A 97 -6.37 -16.45 1.13
CA GLY A 97 -5.34 -17.49 1.06
C GLY A 97 -3.94 -16.99 0.74
N ILE A 98 -3.69 -15.68 0.71
CA ILE A 98 -2.35 -15.12 0.49
C ILE A 98 -1.65 -15.02 1.84
N MET A 99 -0.56 -15.76 2.02
CA MET A 99 0.18 -15.77 3.28
C MET A 99 1.08 -14.53 3.42
N ARG A 100 1.47 -14.15 4.64
CA ARG A 100 2.29 -12.96 4.91
C ARG A 100 3.56 -12.87 4.05
N ARG A 101 4.21 -14.01 3.79
CA ARG A 101 5.44 -14.09 2.98
C ARG A 101 5.22 -13.87 1.48
N ASP A 102 3.96 -13.93 1.05
CA ASP A 102 3.58 -13.90 -0.36
C ASP A 102 3.09 -12.51 -0.77
N TYR A 103 3.24 -11.46 0.04
CA TYR A 103 2.92 -10.09 -0.38
C TYR A 103 3.89 -9.07 0.24
N TYR A 104 3.88 -7.87 -0.34
CA TYR A 104 4.70 -6.75 0.13
C TYR A 104 3.82 -5.55 0.46
N ILE A 105 4.07 -4.88 1.58
CA ILE A 105 3.41 -3.61 1.95
C ILE A 105 4.44 -2.49 2.01
N HIS A 106 4.31 -1.52 1.11
CA HIS A 106 4.97 -0.23 1.22
C HIS A 106 4.02 0.80 1.84
N ALA A 107 4.46 1.54 2.84
CA ALA A 107 3.69 2.60 3.48
C ALA A 107 4.27 3.99 3.15
N ASP A 108 3.45 4.86 2.57
CA ASP A 108 3.79 6.26 2.36
C ASP A 108 3.34 7.09 3.56
N ALA A 109 4.29 7.39 4.44
CA ALA A 109 4.10 8.23 5.62
C ALA A 109 4.75 9.62 5.42
N ALA A 110 4.95 10.07 4.18
CA ALA A 110 5.66 11.32 3.92
C ALA A 110 5.02 12.56 4.56
N LEU A 111 3.70 12.52 4.79
CA LEU A 111 2.97 13.58 5.51
C LEU A 111 2.92 13.33 7.02
N SER A 112 2.52 12.12 7.45
CA SER A 112 2.18 11.85 8.86
C SER A 112 3.28 11.17 9.66
N GLY A 113 4.37 10.71 9.03
CA GLY A 113 5.44 9.94 9.67
C GLY A 113 6.20 10.72 10.76
N MET A 114 6.17 12.06 10.70
CA MET A 114 6.75 12.94 11.72
C MET A 114 5.72 13.42 12.77
N ILE A 115 4.46 12.99 12.65
CA ILE A 115 3.35 13.37 13.54
C ILE A 115 2.89 12.16 14.36
N LEU A 116 2.64 11.02 13.72
CA LEU A 116 2.10 9.82 14.35
C LEU A 116 2.90 9.27 15.53
N PRO A 117 4.25 9.34 15.57
CA PRO A 117 5.02 8.91 16.74
C PRO A 117 4.73 9.69 18.04
N PHE A 118 4.07 10.85 17.94
CA PHE A 118 3.74 11.71 19.07
C PHE A 118 2.23 11.75 19.40
N VAL A 119 1.44 10.94 18.70
CA VAL A 119 0.00 10.76 18.98
C VAL A 119 -0.14 9.65 20.03
N ASP A 120 -1.00 9.83 21.03
CA ASP A 120 -1.17 8.86 22.13
C ASP A 120 -1.74 7.51 21.65
N HIS A 121 -2.61 7.55 20.64
CA HIS A 121 -3.28 6.38 20.07
C HIS A 121 -3.27 6.42 18.53
N PRO A 122 -2.11 6.22 17.90
CA PRO A 122 -2.00 6.22 16.45
C PRO A 122 -2.52 4.89 15.88
N GLN A 123 -3.07 4.92 14.67
CA GLN A 123 -3.34 3.72 13.87
C GLN A 123 -2.04 3.03 13.46
N ALA A 124 -2.08 1.76 13.07
CA ALA A 124 -0.91 0.98 12.67
C ALA A 124 -0.10 1.64 11.53
N PHE A 125 1.16 2.02 11.80
CA PHE A 125 1.95 2.85 10.85
C PHE A 125 3.44 2.45 10.73
N SER A 126 3.88 1.38 11.39
CA SER A 126 5.30 1.02 11.51
C SER A 126 5.61 -0.43 11.15
N PHE A 127 6.90 -0.76 11.05
CA PHE A 127 7.38 -2.13 10.80
C PHE A 127 6.83 -3.18 11.78
N ALA A 128 6.52 -2.77 13.03
CA ALA A 128 5.93 -3.66 14.03
C ALA A 128 4.54 -4.19 13.61
N HIS A 129 3.88 -3.51 12.67
CA HIS A 129 2.54 -3.84 12.18
C HIS A 129 2.58 -4.59 10.84
N GLY A 130 3.75 -5.02 10.38
CA GLY A 130 3.89 -5.82 9.16
C GLY A 130 4.06 -5.00 7.88
N ILE A 131 4.45 -3.73 7.97
CA ILE A 131 4.95 -2.96 6.80
C ILE A 131 6.37 -3.43 6.43
N ASP A 132 6.69 -3.52 5.14
CA ASP A 132 8.00 -3.94 4.65
C ASP A 132 8.94 -2.76 4.30
N SER A 133 8.39 -1.61 3.90
CA SER A 133 9.14 -0.35 3.76
C SER A 133 8.26 0.86 4.03
N ILE A 134 8.88 1.94 4.53
CA ILE A 134 8.21 3.19 4.89
C ILE A 134 8.97 4.36 4.25
N CYS A 135 8.23 5.32 3.70
CA CYS A 135 8.73 6.62 3.21
C CYS A 135 8.25 7.76 4.11
#